data_AF-A0A482VZL9-F1
#
_entry.id   AF-A0A482VZL9-F1
#
_cell.length_a   1.000
_cell.length_b   1.000
_cell.length_c   1.000
_cell.angle_alpha   90.00
_cell.angle_beta   90.00
_cell.angle_gamma   90.00
#
_symmetry.space_group_name_H-M   'P 1'
#
loop_
_entity.id
_entity.type
_entity.pdbx_description
1 polymer ?
#
loop_
_entity_poly.entity_id
_entity_poly.type
_entity_poly.pdbx_seq_one_letter_code
_entity_poly.pdbx_strand_id
1 'polypeptide(L)'
;MQVAEVSYGRGAERTIRIDCIFFYYLSKELRVSRAFRINLIKTQKSRRFRFILLPTRCNLIDYNWNDRVTKMVRERCELEHALSWLSTLGGAFSALGDYFERCARIAGKISVNQLKLALRLGDPTIASRCWLYFSLSLIQQQRFRIARHIIYEEYKAAKQSPARDERIVRMCKGIWAKLQYEHNIHRSRKKIENISINM
;
A
#
# COMPACT_ATOMS: atom_id res chain seq x y z
N MET A 1 32.22 -19.06 43.61
CA MET A 1 32.59 -20.09 44.58
C MET A 1 31.75 -19.89 45.84
N GLN A 2 30.73 -20.72 46.02
CA GLN A 2 30.24 -21.20 47.33
C GLN A 2 29.11 -22.20 47.02
N VAL A 3 29.44 -23.47 47.22
CA VAL A 3 28.57 -24.63 47.10
C VAL A 3 27.91 -24.79 48.47
N ALA A 4 26.58 -24.74 48.52
CA ALA A 4 25.81 -25.15 49.69
C ALA A 4 25.05 -26.42 49.33
N GLU A 5 25.40 -27.51 50.01
CA GLU A 5 24.74 -28.82 49.93
C GLU A 5 23.29 -28.72 50.38
N VAL A 6 22.37 -29.34 49.62
CA VAL A 6 21.02 -29.63 50.10
C VAL A 6 20.66 -31.07 49.72
N SER A 7 20.67 -31.90 50.76
CA SER A 7 19.92 -33.13 51.03
C SER A 7 19.13 -33.81 49.88
N TYR A 8 19.55 -35.04 49.57
CA TYR A 8 18.88 -35.99 48.68
C TYR A 8 17.62 -36.60 49.33
N GLY A 9 16.44 -36.26 48.82
CA GLY A 9 15.18 -36.96 49.06
C GLY A 9 14.46 -37.24 47.74
N ARG A 10 13.94 -38.46 47.54
CA ARG A 10 13.13 -38.82 46.36
C ARG A 10 11.94 -37.85 46.27
N GLY A 11 11.93 -37.04 45.21
CA GLY A 11 10.89 -36.03 44.99
C GLY A 11 11.32 -34.57 45.23
N ALA A 12 12.63 -34.27 45.16
CA ALA A 12 13.15 -32.90 45.31
C ALA A 12 12.47 -31.91 44.33
N GLU A 13 11.74 -30.96 44.91
CA GLU A 13 11.15 -29.83 44.19
C GLU A 13 12.27 -28.94 43.66
N ARG A 14 12.29 -28.70 42.34
CA ARG A 14 13.33 -27.90 41.71
C ARG A 14 12.88 -26.46 41.52
N THR A 15 13.60 -25.53 42.14
CA THR A 15 13.34 -24.10 41.97
C THR A 15 14.08 -23.55 40.76
N ILE A 16 13.36 -22.92 39.82
CA ILE A 16 13.89 -22.28 38.62
C ILE A 16 13.53 -20.79 38.69
N ARG A 17 14.55 -19.93 38.64
CA ARG A 17 14.36 -18.48 38.49
C ARG A 17 14.32 -18.14 37.00
N ILE A 18 13.26 -17.48 36.56
CA ILE A 18 13.04 -17.17 35.14
C ILE A 18 12.46 -15.77 35.00
N ASP A 19 12.84 -15.06 33.95
CA ASP A 19 12.17 -13.81 33.57
C ASP A 19 10.68 -14.06 33.33
N CYS A 20 9.82 -13.17 33.81
CA CYS A 20 8.38 -13.31 33.65
C CYS A 20 7.93 -13.48 32.19
N ILE A 21 8.66 -12.90 31.23
CA ILE A 21 8.37 -13.04 29.79
C ILE A 21 8.71 -14.44 29.29
N PHE A 22 9.90 -14.94 29.61
CA PHE A 22 10.30 -16.27 29.18
C PHE A 22 9.44 -17.35 29.84
N PHE A 23 8.89 -17.08 31.03
CA PHE A 23 7.91 -17.97 31.64
C PHE A 23 6.62 -18.10 30.81
N TYR A 24 6.14 -17.03 30.17
CA TYR A 24 4.98 -17.12 29.29
C TYR A 24 5.24 -18.06 28.11
N TYR A 25 6.36 -17.88 27.40
CA TYR A 25 6.73 -18.75 26.28
C TYR A 25 6.97 -20.19 26.75
N LEU A 26 7.67 -20.37 27.87
CA LEU A 26 7.91 -21.68 28.47
C LEU A 26 6.60 -22.39 28.83
N SER A 27 5.66 -21.68 29.46
CA SER A 27 4.34 -22.22 29.83
C SER A 27 3.53 -22.61 28.59
N LYS A 28 3.57 -21.79 27.53
CA LYS A 28 2.94 -22.11 26.25
C LYS A 28 3.52 -23.38 25.64
N GLU A 29 4.84 -23.50 25.55
CA GLU A 29 5.50 -24.69 25.00
C GLU A 29 5.27 -25.93 25.86
N LEU A 30 5.27 -25.80 27.19
CA LEU A 30 4.94 -26.89 28.10
C LEU A 30 3.49 -27.35 27.96
N ARG A 31 2.55 -26.51 27.54
CA ARG A 31 1.16 -26.92 27.24
C ARG A 31 1.08 -27.63 25.91
N VAL A 32 1.70 -27.08 24.87
CA VAL A 32 1.58 -27.56 23.49
C VAL A 32 2.40 -28.84 23.25
N SER A 33 3.65 -28.90 23.70
CA SER A 33 4.59 -29.95 23.29
C SER A 33 4.86 -30.99 24.39
N ARG A 34 4.38 -32.23 24.16
CA ARG A 34 4.69 -33.38 25.03
C ARG A 34 6.18 -33.72 25.04
N ALA A 35 6.84 -33.61 23.89
CA ALA A 35 8.28 -33.86 23.77
C ALA A 35 9.08 -32.87 24.63
N PHE A 36 8.68 -31.60 24.62
CA PHE A 36 9.31 -30.56 25.43
C PHE A 36 9.13 -30.83 26.94
N ARG A 37 7.94 -31.24 27.39
CA ARG A 37 7.70 -31.67 28.78
C ARG A 37 8.62 -32.81 29.22
N ILE A 38 8.73 -33.86 28.39
CA ILE A 38 9.58 -35.02 28.69
C ILE A 38 11.04 -34.61 28.76
N ASN A 39 11.51 -33.79 27.81
CA ASN A 39 12.89 -33.32 27.79
C ASN A 39 13.20 -32.44 29.00
N LEU A 40 12.28 -31.56 29.42
CA LEU A 40 12.46 -30.74 30.62
C LEU A 40 12.60 -31.62 31.87
N ILE A 41 11.73 -32.62 32.05
CA ILE A 41 11.79 -33.55 33.19
C ILE A 41 13.10 -34.34 33.19
N LYS A 42 13.54 -34.84 32.02
CA LYS A 42 14.80 -35.59 31.87
C LYS A 42 16.01 -34.72 32.20
N THR A 43 16.10 -33.54 31.59
CA THR A 43 17.22 -32.62 31.76
C THR A 43 17.30 -32.13 33.21
N GLN A 44 16.16 -31.82 33.81
CA GLN A 44 16.11 -31.24 35.13
C GLN A 44 16.04 -32.28 36.26
N LYS A 45 15.93 -33.57 35.93
CA LYS A 45 15.83 -34.71 36.85
C LYS A 45 14.80 -34.51 37.97
N SER A 46 13.73 -33.76 37.70
CA SER A 46 12.63 -33.52 38.64
C SER A 46 11.30 -33.47 37.91
N ARG A 47 10.23 -33.83 38.61
CA ARG A 47 8.84 -33.73 38.14
C ARG A 47 8.07 -32.60 38.81
N ARG A 48 8.63 -31.96 39.83
CA ARG A 48 8.03 -30.84 40.57
C ARG A 48 8.90 -29.60 40.41
N PHE A 49 8.31 -28.54 39.88
CA PHE A 49 9.01 -27.30 39.56
C PHE A 49 8.37 -26.13 40.30
N ARG A 50 9.19 -25.33 40.97
CA ARG A 50 8.82 -24.03 41.52
C ARG A 50 9.42 -22.95 40.64
N PHE A 51 8.60 -22.14 40.00
CA PHE A 51 9.08 -21.03 39.19
C PHE A 51 9.05 -19.74 40.01
N ILE A 52 10.20 -19.07 40.12
CA ILE A 52 10.30 -17.73 40.71
C ILE A 52 10.42 -16.76 39.54
N LEU A 53 9.38 -15.93 39.36
CA LEU A 53 9.35 -14.93 38.29
C LEU A 53 10.19 -13.72 38.70
N LEU A 54 11.15 -13.38 37.85
CA LEU A 54 11.96 -12.19 37.98
C LEU A 54 11.37 -11.08 37.09
N PRO A 55 11.41 -9.81 37.54
CA PRO A 55 11.05 -8.69 36.69
C PRO A 55 11.98 -8.64 35.49
N THR A 56 11.44 -8.23 34.34
CA THR A 56 12.22 -8.11 33.13
C THR A 56 13.27 -7.01 33.28
N ARG A 57 14.50 -7.32 32.89
CA ARG A 57 15.64 -6.40 33.01
C ARG A 57 15.63 -5.25 32.00
N CYS A 58 14.84 -5.36 30.94
CA CYS A 58 14.71 -4.36 29.88
C CYS A 58 13.26 -4.19 29.46
N ASN A 59 12.94 -3.01 28.93
CA ASN A 59 11.65 -2.79 28.28
C ASN A 59 11.56 -3.67 27.03
N LEU A 60 10.47 -4.43 26.91
CA LEU A 60 10.12 -5.25 25.74
C LEU A 60 9.81 -4.44 24.47
N ILE A 61 9.87 -3.12 24.55
CA ILE A 61 9.56 -2.24 23.43
C ILE A 61 10.64 -2.41 22.38
N ASP A 62 10.23 -2.87 21.19
CA ASP A 62 11.12 -2.96 20.04
C ASP A 62 11.31 -1.58 19.43
N TYR A 63 12.26 -0.82 19.97
CA TYR A 63 12.57 0.52 19.49
C TYR A 63 13.03 0.54 18.03
N ASN A 64 13.68 -0.54 17.56
CA ASN A 64 14.17 -0.65 16.18
C ASN A 64 12.99 -0.80 15.20
N TRP A 65 12.04 -1.66 15.52
CA TRP A 65 10.82 -1.80 14.72
C TRP A 65 9.92 -0.56 14.86
N ASN A 66 9.84 0.06 16.04
CA ASN A 66 9.11 1.29 16.21
C ASN A 66 9.65 2.42 15.32
N ASP A 67 10.97 2.59 15.23
CA ASP A 67 11.60 3.57 14.33
C ASP A 67 11.29 3.28 12.85
N ARG A 68 11.41 2.00 12.43
CA ARG A 68 11.08 1.58 11.06
C ARG A 68 9.62 1.85 10.71
N VAL A 69 8.69 1.45 11.58
CA VAL A 69 7.25 1.69 11.40
C VAL A 69 6.96 3.18 11.36
N THR A 70 7.57 3.96 12.26
CA THR A 70 7.40 5.43 12.28
C THR A 70 7.84 6.05 10.95
N LYS A 71 8.97 5.63 10.40
CA LYS A 71 9.45 6.12 9.09
C LYS A 71 8.49 5.74 7.95
N MET A 72 8.01 4.50 7.91
CA MET A 72 7.06 4.05 6.89
C MET A 72 5.72 4.79 6.97
N VAL A 73 5.19 5.00 8.19
CA VAL A 73 3.95 5.74 8.41
C VAL A 73 4.10 7.20 7.97
N ARG A 74 5.22 7.84 8.35
CA ARG A 74 5.52 9.20 7.90
C ARG A 74 5.61 9.29 6.38
N GLU A 75 6.37 8.41 5.73
CA GLU A 75 6.45 8.38 4.27
C GLU A 75 5.06 8.21 3.64
N ARG A 76 4.24 7.31 4.18
CA ARG A 76 2.85 7.11 3.71
C ARG A 76 2.02 8.40 3.83
N CYS A 77 2.07 9.08 4.97
CA CYS A 77 1.34 10.34 5.20
C CYS A 77 1.78 11.44 4.23
N GLU A 78 3.09 11.62 4.03
CA GLU A 78 3.63 12.63 3.11
C GLU A 78 3.21 12.35 1.65
N LEU A 79 3.25 11.08 1.24
CA LEU A 79 2.82 10.68 -0.10
C LEU A 79 1.32 10.89 -0.32
N GLU A 80 0.49 10.59 0.67
CA GLU A 80 -0.95 10.86 0.61
C GLU A 80 -1.26 12.36 0.58
N HIS A 81 -0.54 13.16 1.37
CA HIS A 81 -0.66 14.61 1.36
C HIS A 81 -0.31 15.18 -0.02
N ALA A 82 0.82 14.75 -0.60
CA ALA A 82 1.23 15.15 -1.94
C ALA A 82 0.19 14.76 -3.01
N LEU A 83 -0.38 13.56 -2.94
CA LEU A 83 -1.45 13.13 -3.85
C LEU A 83 -2.71 13.99 -3.73
N SER A 84 -3.07 14.42 -2.52
CA SER A 84 -4.20 15.33 -2.29
C SER A 84 -3.99 16.66 -3.01
N TRP A 85 -2.83 17.30 -2.81
CA TRP A 85 -2.49 18.56 -3.49
C TRP A 85 -2.44 18.41 -5.01
N LEU A 86 -1.79 17.35 -5.52
CA LEU A 86 -1.71 17.10 -6.95
C LEU A 86 -3.09 16.82 -7.57
N SER A 87 -4.03 16.23 -6.82
CA SER A 87 -5.39 16.00 -7.32
C SER A 87 -6.15 17.31 -7.46
N THR A 88 -6.03 18.21 -6.49
CA THR A 88 -6.64 19.55 -6.55
C THR A 88 -6.06 20.38 -7.69
N LEU A 89 -4.73 20.46 -7.78
CA LEU A 89 -4.06 21.19 -8.87
C LEU A 89 -4.33 20.55 -10.24
N GLY A 90 -4.29 19.22 -10.33
CA GLY A 90 -4.56 18.46 -11.54
C GLY A 90 -5.99 18.70 -12.05
N GLY A 91 -6.97 18.71 -11.15
CA GLY A 91 -8.36 19.06 -11.47
C GLY A 91 -8.48 20.48 -12.03
N ALA A 92 -7.84 21.47 -11.39
CA ALA A 92 -7.87 22.85 -11.86
C ALA A 92 -7.21 23.03 -13.25
N PHE A 93 -6.01 22.49 -13.45
CA PHE A 93 -5.34 22.53 -14.76
C PHE A 93 -6.07 21.73 -15.82
N SER A 94 -6.73 20.63 -15.46
CA SER A 94 -7.56 19.87 -16.39
C SER A 94 -8.79 20.68 -16.80
N ALA A 95 -9.49 21.34 -15.89
CA ALA A 95 -10.63 22.21 -16.25
C ALA A 95 -10.22 23.33 -17.20
N LEU A 96 -9.06 23.96 -16.98
CA LEU A 96 -8.50 24.97 -17.89
C LEU A 96 -7.95 24.38 -19.20
N GLY A 97 -7.64 23.08 -19.22
CA GLY A 97 -7.07 22.37 -20.37
C GLY A 97 -8.00 22.27 -21.56
N ASP A 98 -9.32 22.44 -21.36
CA ASP A 98 -10.29 22.50 -22.46
C ASP A 98 -10.15 23.79 -23.29
N TYR A 99 -9.58 24.84 -22.71
CA TYR A 99 -9.40 26.15 -23.35
C TYR A 99 -7.94 26.43 -23.72
N PHE A 100 -7.00 25.95 -22.90
CA PHE A 100 -5.58 26.24 -23.05
C PHE A 100 -4.76 24.96 -23.11
N GLU A 101 -4.16 24.68 -24.28
CA GLU A 101 -3.31 23.49 -24.49
C GLU A 101 -2.15 23.42 -23.50
N ARG A 102 -1.57 24.58 -23.12
CA ARG A 102 -0.52 24.65 -22.09
C ARG A 102 -1.00 24.06 -20.76
N CYS A 103 -2.23 24.32 -20.35
CA CYS A 103 -2.82 23.79 -19.12
C CYS A 103 -3.07 22.28 -19.23
N ALA A 104 -3.55 21.81 -20.37
CA ALA A 104 -3.70 20.37 -20.63
C ALA A 104 -2.35 19.63 -20.50
N ARG A 105 -1.28 20.18 -21.06
CA ARG A 105 0.08 19.61 -20.92
C ARG A 105 0.56 19.59 -19.47
N ILE A 106 0.25 20.62 -18.68
CA ILE A 106 0.58 20.66 -17.24
C ILE A 106 -0.23 19.60 -16.48
N ALA A 107 -1.54 19.47 -16.74
CA ALA A 107 -2.37 18.43 -16.14
C ALA A 107 -1.83 17.02 -16.45
N GLY A 108 -1.33 16.80 -17.67
CA GLY A 108 -0.67 15.55 -18.04
C GLY A 108 0.59 15.27 -17.23
N LYS A 109 1.46 16.28 -17.02
CA LYS A 109 2.65 16.15 -16.16
C LYS A 109 2.29 15.85 -14.70
N ILE A 110 1.26 16.52 -14.19
CA ILE A 110 0.74 16.27 -12.84
C ILE A 110 0.26 14.83 -12.73
N SER A 111 -0.52 14.34 -13.69
CA SER A 111 -1.03 12.95 -13.71
C SER A 111 0.10 11.91 -13.71
N VAL A 112 1.19 12.17 -14.45
CA VAL A 112 2.39 11.31 -14.43
C VAL A 112 3.08 11.31 -13.07
N ASN A 113 3.19 12.48 -12.42
CA ASN A 113 3.74 12.56 -11.07
C ASN A 113 2.86 11.84 -10.05
N GLN A 114 1.54 11.97 -10.15
CA GLN A 114 0.60 11.20 -9.32
C GLN A 114 0.77 9.70 -9.53
N LEU A 115 0.96 9.24 -10.78
CA LEU A 115 1.21 7.83 -11.07
C LEU A 115 2.49 7.32 -10.39
N LYS A 116 3.58 8.09 -10.42
CA LYS A 116 4.83 7.72 -9.73
C LYS A 116 4.61 7.54 -8.22
N LEU A 117 3.84 8.44 -7.60
CA LEU A 117 3.52 8.34 -6.17
C LEU A 117 2.60 7.13 -5.90
N ALA A 118 1.59 6.90 -6.75
CA ALA A 118 0.66 5.78 -6.64
C ALA A 118 1.39 4.42 -6.69
N LEU A 119 2.35 4.29 -7.60
CA LEU A 119 3.19 3.09 -7.72
C LEU A 119 4.06 2.89 -6.48
N ARG A 120 4.65 3.96 -5.91
CA ARG A 120 5.40 3.88 -4.64
C ARG A 120 4.51 3.48 -3.46
N LEU A 121 3.25 3.92 -3.47
CA LEU A 121 2.26 3.57 -2.46
C LEU A 121 1.70 2.15 -2.60
N GLY A 122 1.94 1.47 -3.73
CA GLY A 122 1.38 0.15 -3.99
C GLY A 122 -0.14 0.13 -4.16
N ASP A 123 -0.77 1.26 -4.51
CA ASP A 123 -2.22 1.37 -4.68
C ASP A 123 -2.59 1.32 -6.18
N PRO A 124 -3.06 0.15 -6.69
CA PRO A 124 -3.41 0.00 -8.10
C PRO A 124 -4.63 0.85 -8.49
N THR A 125 -5.54 1.14 -7.57
CA THR A 125 -6.73 1.94 -7.83
C THR A 125 -6.38 3.41 -8.02
N ILE A 126 -5.42 3.94 -7.26
CA ILE A 126 -4.88 5.28 -7.51
C ILE A 126 -4.14 5.30 -8.86
N ALA A 127 -3.35 4.27 -9.17
CA ALA A 127 -2.60 4.20 -10.43
C ALA A 127 -3.53 4.23 -11.66
N SER A 128 -4.61 3.45 -11.66
CA SER A 128 -5.63 3.47 -12.72
C SER A 128 -6.27 4.85 -12.89
N ARG A 129 -6.59 5.54 -11.79
CA ARG A 129 -7.11 6.92 -11.87
C ARG A 129 -6.10 7.88 -12.51
N CYS A 130 -4.83 7.74 -12.18
CA CYS A 130 -3.77 8.59 -12.76
C CYS A 130 -3.63 8.37 -14.27
N TRP A 131 -3.72 7.12 -14.75
CA TRP A 131 -3.76 6.81 -16.18
C TRP A 131 -4.96 7.44 -16.87
N LEU A 132 -6.13 7.39 -16.24
CA LEU A 132 -7.34 8.02 -16.76
C LEU A 132 -7.22 9.55 -16.80
N TYR A 133 -6.68 10.20 -15.77
CA TYR A 133 -6.41 11.65 -15.80
C TYR A 133 -5.39 12.03 -16.88
N PHE A 134 -4.35 11.21 -17.05
CA PHE A 134 -3.39 11.39 -18.13
C PHE A 134 -4.07 11.26 -19.50
N SER A 135 -4.95 10.28 -19.70
CA SER A 135 -5.71 10.11 -20.95
C SER A 135 -6.62 11.32 -21.23
N LEU A 136 -7.22 11.92 -20.20
CA LEU A 136 -8.02 13.14 -20.34
C LEU A 136 -7.15 14.31 -20.82
N SER A 137 -5.95 14.47 -20.27
CA SER A 137 -4.99 15.48 -20.72
C SER A 137 -4.56 15.28 -22.18
N LEU A 138 -4.50 14.03 -22.66
CA LEU A 138 -4.18 13.70 -24.05
C LEU A 138 -5.33 14.06 -24.99
N ILE A 139 -6.59 13.85 -24.57
CA ILE A 139 -7.78 14.26 -25.33
C ILE A 139 -7.76 15.78 -25.54
N GLN A 140 -7.47 16.54 -24.48
CA GLN A 140 -7.38 18.00 -24.52
C GLN A 140 -6.25 18.50 -25.44
N GLN A 141 -5.18 17.71 -25.60
CA GLN A 141 -4.10 17.95 -26.56
C GLN A 141 -4.38 17.36 -27.95
N GLN A 142 -5.62 16.92 -28.23
CA GLN A 142 -6.03 16.28 -29.49
C GLN A 142 -5.24 15.00 -29.85
N ARG A 143 -4.63 14.35 -28.85
CA ARG A 143 -3.88 13.08 -28.98
C ARG A 143 -4.79 11.87 -28.80
N PHE A 144 -5.85 11.80 -29.61
CA PHE A 144 -6.96 10.86 -29.43
C PHE A 144 -6.56 9.38 -29.49
N ARG A 145 -5.61 9.00 -30.36
CA ARG A 145 -5.19 7.61 -30.54
C ARG A 145 -4.60 7.01 -29.26
N ILE A 146 -3.70 7.75 -28.63
CA ILE A 146 -3.02 7.31 -27.41
C ILE A 146 -4.02 7.29 -26.24
N ALA A 147 -4.84 8.33 -26.12
CA ALA A 147 -5.88 8.40 -25.10
C ALA A 147 -6.83 7.19 -25.18
N ARG A 148 -7.29 6.84 -26.38
CA ARG A 148 -8.17 5.71 -26.63
C ARG A 148 -7.58 4.39 -26.14
N HIS A 149 -6.30 4.15 -26.42
CA HIS A 149 -5.62 2.94 -26.01
C HIS A 149 -5.57 2.82 -24.48
N ILE A 150 -5.15 3.90 -23.79
CA ILE A 150 -5.06 3.92 -22.32
C ILE A 150 -6.44 3.65 -21.69
N ILE A 151 -7.49 4.33 -22.14
CA ILE A 151 -8.84 4.15 -21.59
C ILE A 151 -9.33 2.71 -21.78
N TYR A 152 -9.01 2.10 -22.92
CA TYR A 152 -9.41 0.73 -23.22
C TYR A 152 -8.70 -0.28 -22.31
N GLU A 153 -7.38 -0.15 -22.13
CA GLU A 153 -6.61 -1.03 -21.23
C GLU A 153 -7.09 -0.91 -19.78
N GLU A 154 -7.30 0.31 -19.28
CA GLU A 154 -7.82 0.53 -17.92
C GLU A 154 -9.24 -0.02 -17.74
N TYR A 155 -10.10 0.14 -18.74
CA TYR A 155 -11.45 -0.43 -18.70
C TYR A 155 -11.44 -1.97 -18.67
N LYS A 156 -10.57 -2.58 -19.48
CA LYS A 156 -10.40 -4.03 -19.54
C LYS A 156 -9.86 -4.55 -18.21
N ALA A 157 -8.81 -3.94 -17.67
CA ALA A 157 -8.24 -4.29 -16.38
C ALA A 157 -9.27 -4.17 -15.25
N ALA A 158 -10.02 -3.06 -15.19
CA ALA A 158 -11.05 -2.83 -14.17
C ALA A 158 -12.20 -3.85 -14.23
N LYS A 159 -12.55 -4.36 -15.43
CA LYS A 159 -13.57 -5.41 -15.59
C LYS A 159 -13.07 -6.80 -15.24
N GLN A 160 -11.78 -7.07 -15.41
CA GLN A 160 -11.16 -8.37 -15.16
C GLN A 160 -10.72 -8.54 -13.70
N SER A 161 -10.64 -7.45 -12.94
CA SER A 161 -10.30 -7.48 -11.52
C SER A 161 -11.34 -8.27 -10.71
N PRO A 162 -10.92 -9.18 -9.80
CA PRO A 162 -11.82 -9.89 -8.88
C PRO A 162 -12.62 -8.93 -7.98
N ALA A 163 -11.98 -7.84 -7.55
CA ALA A 163 -12.62 -6.74 -6.86
C ALA A 163 -12.94 -5.66 -7.90
N ARG A 164 -14.12 -5.77 -8.51
CA ARG A 164 -14.56 -4.85 -9.57
C ARG A 164 -14.84 -3.47 -9.00
N ASP A 165 -13.90 -2.54 -9.18
CA ASP A 165 -14.12 -1.14 -8.86
C ASP A 165 -15.02 -0.49 -9.92
N GLU A 166 -16.33 -0.41 -9.62
CA GLU A 166 -17.29 0.24 -10.50
C GLU A 166 -16.97 1.71 -10.77
N ARG A 167 -16.27 2.40 -9.87
CA ARG A 167 -15.92 3.80 -10.02
C ARG A 167 -14.97 3.98 -11.20
N ILE A 168 -13.95 3.13 -11.31
CA ILE A 168 -13.00 3.17 -12.43
C ILE A 168 -13.71 2.88 -13.75
N VAL A 169 -14.62 1.91 -13.77
CA VAL A 169 -15.43 1.59 -14.95
C VAL A 169 -16.28 2.80 -15.38
N ARG A 170 -16.90 3.51 -14.43
CA ARG A 170 -17.67 4.73 -14.70
C ARG A 170 -16.78 5.87 -15.21
N MET A 171 -15.58 6.04 -14.63
CA MET A 171 -14.59 7.02 -15.10
C MET A 171 -14.16 6.74 -16.55
N CYS A 172 -13.85 5.48 -16.88
CA CYS A 172 -13.50 5.08 -18.25
C CYS A 172 -14.61 5.45 -19.24
N LYS A 173 -15.87 5.13 -18.91
CA LYS A 173 -17.03 5.48 -19.75
C LYS A 173 -17.18 6.99 -19.93
N GLY A 174 -17.04 7.77 -18.85
CA GLY A 174 -17.13 9.23 -18.91
C GLY A 174 -16.05 9.86 -19.79
N ILE A 175 -14.80 9.43 -19.62
CA ILE A 175 -13.68 9.92 -20.42
C ILE A 175 -13.80 9.46 -21.87
N TRP A 176 -14.31 8.24 -22.12
CA TRP A 176 -14.58 7.77 -23.47
C TRP A 176 -15.62 8.62 -24.19
N ALA A 177 -16.70 9.00 -23.51
CA ALA A 177 -17.71 9.91 -24.06
C ALA A 177 -17.09 11.27 -24.43
N LYS A 178 -16.23 11.82 -23.56
CA LYS A 178 -15.48 13.05 -23.86
C LYS A 178 -14.53 12.88 -25.06
N LEU A 179 -13.83 11.75 -25.16
CA LEU A 179 -12.98 11.43 -26.31
C LEU A 179 -13.78 11.45 -27.63
N GLN A 180 -14.95 10.82 -27.65
CA GLN A 180 -15.80 10.76 -28.83
C GLN A 180 -16.28 12.15 -29.24
N TYR A 181 -16.73 12.95 -28.28
CA TYR A 181 -17.17 14.33 -28.50
C TYR A 181 -16.06 15.21 -29.11
N GLU A 182 -14.90 15.26 -28.46
CA GLU A 182 -13.77 16.10 -28.90
C GLU A 182 -13.21 15.64 -30.25
N HIS A 183 -13.14 14.33 -30.48
CA HIS A 183 -12.69 13.79 -31.76
C HIS A 183 -13.65 14.15 -32.92
N ASN A 184 -14.96 14.14 -32.66
CA ASN A 184 -15.95 14.53 -33.66
C ASN A 184 -15.86 16.02 -33.99
N ILE A 185 -15.72 16.89 -32.99
CA ILE A 185 -15.50 18.33 -33.20
C ILE A 185 -14.24 18.57 -34.02
N HIS A 186 -13.13 17.92 -33.65
CA HIS A 186 -11.86 18.03 -34.36
C HIS A 186 -11.97 17.63 -35.83
N ARG A 187 -12.65 16.50 -36.09
CA ARG A 187 -12.88 16.02 -37.46
C ARG A 187 -13.73 16.99 -38.28
N SER A 188 -14.78 17.56 -37.68
CA SER A 188 -15.63 18.55 -38.33
C SER A 188 -14.87 19.83 -38.66
N ARG A 189 -14.05 20.35 -37.73
CA ARG A 189 -13.19 21.53 -37.97
C ARG A 189 -12.21 21.31 -39.11
N LYS A 190 -11.49 20.17 -39.10
CA LYS A 190 -10.59 19.81 -40.21
C LYS A 190 -11.28 19.69 -41.55
N LYS A 191 -12.53 19.20 -41.58
CA LYS A 191 -13.30 19.11 -42.83
C LYS A 191 -13.62 20.51 -43.39
N ILE A 192 -13.95 21.47 -42.53
CA ILE A 192 -14.22 22.86 -42.92
C ILE A 192 -12.94 23.53 -43.43
N GLU A 193 -11.83 23.42 -42.68
CA GLU A 193 -10.52 23.96 -43.08
C GLU A 193 -10.09 23.44 -44.46
N ASN A 194 -10.25 22.14 -44.71
CA ASN A 194 -9.91 21.53 -46.01
C ASN A 194 -10.81 22.02 -47.16
N ILE A 195 -12.04 22.45 -46.90
CA ILE A 195 -12.92 23.02 -47.93
C ILE A 195 -12.50 24.45 -48.24
N SER A 196 -12.15 25.24 -47.22
CA SER A 196 -11.68 26.62 -47.36
C SER A 196 -10.34 26.77 -48.08
N ILE A 197 -9.47 25.76 -48.01
CA ILE A 197 -8.16 25.76 -48.71
C ILE A 197 -8.29 25.37 -50.19
N ASN A 198 -9.35 24.64 -50.56
CA ASN A 198 -9.58 24.16 -51.93
C ASN A 198 -10.50 25.07 -52.76
N MET A 199 -10.81 26.26 -52.25
CA MET A 199 -11.65 27.29 -52.88
C MET A 199 -10.79 28.54 -53.12
#